data_AF-A0A538AZ20-F1
#
_entry.id   AF-A0A538AZ20-F1
#
_cell.length_a   1.000
_cell.length_b   1.000
_cell.length_c   1.000
_cell.angle_alpha   90.00
_cell.angle_beta   90.00
_cell.angle_gamma   90.00
#
_symmetry.space_group_name_H-M   'P 1'
#
loop_
_entity.id
_entity.type
_entity.pdbx_description
1 polymer ?
#
loop_
_entity_poly.entity_id
_entity_poly.type
_entity_poly.pdbx_seq_one_letter_code
_entity_poly.pdbx_strand_id
1 'polypeptide(L)'
;MLAAIGLTLIPVWGLLWARTRMKGMDRITSTRLIFAGVVATLPLFAFVLLFVIPSRQWFRSAGDNWFIGVALGADLLSLAAVQRVRSRRLDTSSAERLASSYLATLFVGIGRAELAGLVALVGTFVMGTLWIYLVGMVVAIIGLLLVGPTRREIARRQEQIAAQGSPLSLGAALMASRSLGR
;
A
#
# COMPACT_ATOMS: atom_id res chain seq x y z
N MET A 1 19.71 5.35 -26.23
CA MET A 1 20.20 4.41 -25.19
C MET A 1 20.60 5.08 -23.87
N LEU A 2 21.17 6.30 -23.86
CA LEU A 2 21.61 6.96 -22.60
C LEU A 2 20.48 7.40 -21.66
N ALA A 3 19.29 7.75 -22.17
CA ALA A 3 18.14 8.15 -21.34
C ALA A 3 17.54 7.00 -20.50
N ALA A 4 17.75 5.74 -20.91
CA ALA A 4 17.22 4.57 -20.20
C ALA A 4 18.04 4.21 -18.95
N ILE A 5 19.34 4.53 -18.95
CA ILE A 5 20.26 4.23 -17.83
C ILE A 5 20.05 5.23 -16.68
N GLY A 6 19.70 6.48 -17.00
CA GLY A 6 19.35 7.48 -16.00
C GLY A 6 18.11 7.09 -15.19
N LEU A 7 17.12 6.45 -15.82
CA LEU A 7 15.87 6.04 -15.15
C LEU A 7 16.01 4.80 -14.27
N THR A 8 16.90 3.86 -14.61
CA THR A 8 17.09 2.61 -13.85
C THR A 8 17.89 2.81 -12.56
N LEU A 9 18.70 3.86 -12.47
CA LEU A 9 19.49 4.17 -11.27
C LEU A 9 18.69 4.94 -10.19
N ILE A 10 17.61 5.64 -10.56
CA ILE A 10 16.77 6.41 -9.62
C ILE A 10 16.20 5.55 -8.48
N PRO A 11 15.61 4.36 -8.69
CA PRO A 11 15.07 3.57 -7.59
C PRO A 11 16.16 3.08 -6.63
N VAL A 12 17.32 2.67 -7.14
CA VAL A 12 18.42 2.13 -6.33
C VAL A 12 19.11 3.22 -5.51
N TRP A 13 19.35 4.38 -6.13
CA TRP A 13 20.01 5.50 -5.45
C TRP A 13 19.11 6.11 -4.36
N GLY A 14 17.80 6.24 -4.61
CA GLY A 14 16.84 6.70 -3.61
C GLY A 14 16.73 5.76 -2.40
N LEU A 15 16.78 4.44 -2.61
CA LEU A 15 16.76 3.42 -1.55
C LEU A 15 18.03 3.42 -0.69
N LEU A 16 19.20 3.58 -1.31
CA LEU A 16 20.49 3.65 -0.60
C LEU A 16 20.60 4.94 0.21
N TRP A 17 20.10 6.07 -0.32
CA TRP A 17 20.07 7.35 0.37
C TRP A 17 19.04 7.41 1.51
N ALA A 18 17.90 6.73 1.37
CA ALA A 18 16.92 6.61 2.44
C ALA A 18 17.49 5.82 3.63
N ARG A 19 18.22 4.72 3.38
CA ARG A 19 18.81 3.88 4.43
C ARG A 19 19.78 4.63 5.35
N THR A 20 20.57 5.55 4.81
CA THR A 20 21.54 6.31 5.62
C THR A 20 20.88 7.41 6.45
N ARG A 21 19.71 7.93 6.05
CA ARG A 21 18.95 8.94 6.82
C ARG A 21 17.93 8.39 7.81
N MET A 22 17.64 7.08 7.80
CA MET A 22 16.65 6.48 8.72
C MET A 22 17.13 6.38 10.18
N LYS A 23 18.44 6.52 10.46
CA LYS A 23 18.95 6.61 11.83
C LYS A 23 18.57 7.97 12.44
N GLY A 24 17.49 7.99 13.22
CA GLY A 24 17.00 9.17 13.96
C GLY A 24 15.66 9.74 13.48
N MET A 25 14.96 9.06 12.57
CA MET A 25 13.68 9.53 12.02
C MET A 25 12.48 9.27 12.94
N ASP A 26 11.59 10.26 13.05
CA ASP A 26 10.30 10.15 13.75
C ASP A 26 9.45 9.01 13.17
N ARG A 27 8.73 8.29 14.05
CA ARG A 27 7.93 7.10 13.73
C ARG A 27 6.93 7.34 12.58
N ILE A 28 6.33 8.52 12.53
CA ILE A 28 5.40 8.96 11.47
C ILE A 28 6.11 8.99 10.11
N THR A 29 7.33 9.53 10.07
CA THR A 29 8.13 9.63 8.86
C THR A 29 8.57 8.25 8.39
N SER A 30 8.97 7.37 9.31
CA SER A 30 9.29 5.97 9.01
C SER A 30 8.09 5.22 8.41
N THR A 31 6.89 5.37 8.98
CA THR A 31 5.67 4.77 8.43
C THR A 31 5.33 5.31 7.04
N ARG A 32 5.49 6.62 6.81
CA ARG A 32 5.28 7.23 5.48
C ARG A 32 6.29 6.74 4.44
N LEU A 33 7.56 6.57 4.82
CA LEU A 33 8.58 6.00 3.93
C LEU A 33 8.26 4.56 3.56
N ILE A 34 7.88 3.73 4.55
CA ILE A 34 7.49 2.34 4.28
C ILE A 34 6.30 2.31 3.32
N PHE A 35 5.28 3.12 3.58
CA PHE A 35 4.12 3.23 2.70
C PHE A 35 4.51 3.67 1.27
N ALA A 36 5.37 4.68 1.12
CA ALA A 36 5.85 5.12 -0.18
C ALA A 36 6.64 4.03 -0.90
N GLY A 37 7.46 3.26 -0.16
CA GLY A 37 8.17 2.10 -0.69
C GLY A 37 7.22 1.04 -1.22
N VAL A 38 6.16 0.70 -0.46
CA VAL A 38 5.12 -0.25 -0.88
C VAL A 38 4.37 0.27 -2.11
N VAL A 39 3.97 1.54 -2.14
CA VAL A 39 3.32 2.10 -3.34
C VAL A 39 4.24 2.05 -4.56
N ALA A 40 5.55 2.21 -4.37
CA ALA A 40 6.54 2.19 -5.44
C ALA A 40 6.87 0.78 -5.97
N THR A 41 6.60 -0.30 -5.23
CA THR A 41 6.81 -1.68 -5.74
C THR A 41 5.87 -2.00 -6.89
N LEU A 42 4.62 -1.52 -6.84
CA LEU A 42 3.61 -1.73 -7.86
C LEU A 42 4.05 -1.26 -9.27
N PRO A 43 4.41 0.02 -9.50
CA PRO A 43 4.90 0.46 -10.81
C PRO A 43 6.24 -0.19 -11.18
N LEU A 44 7.04 -0.62 -10.19
CA LEU A 44 8.29 -1.34 -10.46
C LEU A 44 8.02 -2.73 -11.04
N PHE A 45 7.01 -3.45 -10.56
CA PHE A 45 6.57 -4.70 -11.21
C PHE A 45 6.00 -4.45 -12.60
N ALA A 46 5.18 -3.40 -12.82
CA ALA A 46 4.72 -3.04 -14.15
C ALA A 46 5.92 -2.82 -15.10
N PHE A 47 6.92 -2.07 -14.63
CA PHE A 47 8.14 -1.80 -15.39
C PHE A 47 8.87 -3.08 -15.77
N VAL A 48 9.06 -4.02 -14.84
CA VAL A 48 9.69 -5.33 -15.14
C VAL A 48 8.87 -6.10 -16.17
N LEU A 49 7.53 -6.12 -16.03
CA LEU A 49 6.65 -6.86 -16.93
C LEU A 49 6.66 -6.32 -18.37
N LEU A 50 6.98 -5.04 -18.58
CA LEU A 50 7.17 -4.48 -19.93
C LEU A 50 8.30 -5.17 -20.71
N PHE A 51 9.30 -5.74 -20.03
CA PHE A 51 10.39 -6.49 -20.64
C PHE A 51 10.09 -7.99 -20.75
N VAL A 52 9.26 -8.52 -19.86
CA VAL A 52 8.91 -9.95 -19.81
C VAL A 52 7.84 -10.29 -20.85
N ILE A 53 6.81 -9.45 -20.99
CA ILE A 53 5.67 -9.73 -21.87
C ILE A 53 5.89 -9.03 -23.22
N PRO A 54 5.84 -9.77 -24.35
CA PRO A 54 5.94 -9.18 -25.68
C PRO A 54 4.88 -8.09 -25.92
N SER A 55 5.26 -6.98 -26.55
CA SER A 55 4.38 -5.82 -26.80
C SER A 55 3.07 -6.18 -27.52
N ARG A 56 3.13 -7.15 -28.43
CA ARG A 56 1.97 -7.71 -29.15
C ARG A 56 0.91 -8.36 -28.26
N GLN A 57 1.28 -8.77 -27.05
CA GLN A 57 0.41 -9.48 -26.09
C GLN A 57 -0.01 -8.62 -24.89
N TRP A 58 0.35 -7.33 -24.85
CA TRP A 58 -0.01 -6.46 -23.72
C TRP A 58 -1.53 -6.37 -23.47
N PHE A 59 -2.33 -6.39 -24.54
CA PHE A 59 -3.79 -6.28 -24.49
C PHE A 59 -4.54 -7.49 -25.06
N ARG A 60 -3.81 -8.51 -25.51
CA ARG A 60 -4.39 -9.73 -26.07
C ARG A 60 -4.03 -10.91 -25.20
N SER A 61 -5.05 -11.58 -24.66
CA SER A 61 -4.89 -12.84 -23.94
C SER A 61 -4.54 -13.96 -24.93
N ALA A 62 -3.57 -14.80 -24.56
CA ALA A 62 -3.13 -15.91 -25.40
C ALA A 62 -3.99 -17.18 -25.24
N GLY A 63 -4.99 -17.19 -24.33
CA GLY A 63 -5.74 -18.40 -23.99
C GLY A 63 -7.11 -18.15 -23.34
N ASP A 64 -7.60 -19.19 -22.66
CA ASP A 64 -8.94 -19.27 -22.08
C ASP A 64 -9.11 -18.32 -20.90
N ASN A 65 -10.13 -17.44 -20.92
CA ASN A 65 -10.20 -16.20 -20.13
C ASN A 65 -10.70 -16.33 -18.68
N TRP A 66 -10.72 -17.54 -18.12
CA TRP A 66 -11.31 -17.81 -16.79
C TRP A 66 -10.65 -17.02 -15.65
N PHE A 67 -9.34 -16.77 -15.72
CA PHE A 67 -8.61 -16.02 -14.68
C PHE A 67 -9.02 -14.55 -14.61
N ILE A 68 -9.66 -13.99 -15.65
CA ILE A 68 -10.23 -12.64 -15.57
C ILE A 68 -11.26 -12.58 -14.43
N GLY A 69 -12.12 -13.61 -14.32
CA GLY A 69 -13.08 -13.71 -13.22
C GLY A 69 -12.41 -13.80 -11.86
N VAL A 70 -11.29 -14.52 -11.76
CA VAL A 70 -10.50 -14.63 -10.52
C VAL A 70 -9.85 -13.30 -10.15
N ALA A 71 -9.24 -12.61 -11.11
CA ALA A 71 -8.61 -11.31 -10.91
C ALA A 71 -9.64 -10.27 -10.46
N LEU A 72 -10.77 -10.16 -11.15
CA LEU A 72 -11.86 -9.25 -10.78
C LEU A 72 -12.46 -9.61 -9.40
N GLY A 73 -12.59 -10.90 -9.11
CA GLY A 73 -13.03 -11.37 -7.78
C GLY A 73 -12.05 -10.96 -6.69
N ALA A 74 -10.75 -11.11 -6.92
CA ALA A 74 -9.70 -10.70 -5.99
C ALA A 74 -9.67 -9.18 -5.78
N ASP A 75 -9.89 -8.39 -6.84
CA ASP A 75 -9.99 -6.93 -6.79
C ASP A 75 -11.15 -6.48 -5.90
N LEU A 76 -12.34 -7.03 -6.13
CA LEU A 76 -13.52 -6.73 -5.31
C LEU A 76 -13.34 -7.15 -3.85
N LEU A 77 -12.78 -8.35 -3.61
CA LEU A 77 -12.48 -8.85 -2.28
C LEU A 77 -11.45 -7.99 -1.56
N SER A 78 -10.42 -7.53 -2.26
CA SER A 78 -9.40 -6.62 -1.73
C SER A 78 -10.02 -5.31 -1.28
N LEU A 79 -10.83 -4.66 -2.13
CA LEU A 79 -11.52 -3.42 -1.79
C LEU A 79 -12.49 -3.59 -0.61
N ALA A 80 -13.28 -4.67 -0.59
CA ALA A 80 -14.17 -4.99 0.53
C ALA A 80 -13.39 -5.21 1.83
N ALA A 81 -12.26 -5.91 1.78
CA ALA A 81 -11.40 -6.13 2.93
C ALA A 81 -10.78 -4.82 3.43
N VAL A 82 -10.33 -3.94 2.54
CA VAL A 82 -9.86 -2.59 2.89
C VAL A 82 -10.94 -1.79 3.61
N GLN A 83 -12.17 -1.78 3.08
CA GLN A 83 -13.29 -1.08 3.72
C GLN A 83 -13.59 -1.63 5.12
N ARG A 84 -13.54 -2.96 5.30
CA ARG A 84 -13.72 -3.63 6.60
C ARG A 84 -12.62 -3.27 7.60
N VAL A 85 -11.38 -3.14 7.15
CA VAL A 85 -10.27 -2.64 8.00
C VAL A 85 -10.49 -1.17 8.36
N ARG A 86 -11.04 -0.37 7.45
CA ARG A 86 -11.35 1.05 7.67
C ARG A 86 -12.49 1.30 8.65
N SER A 87 -13.43 0.36 8.78
CA SER A 87 -14.52 0.45 9.76
C SER A 87 -14.16 -0.13 11.13
N ARG A 88 -13.01 -0.80 11.27
CA ARG A 88 -12.57 -1.37 12.54
C ARG A 88 -12.28 -0.26 13.55
N ARG A 89 -12.85 -0.41 14.75
CA ARG A 89 -12.66 0.52 15.88
C ARG A 89 -11.22 0.40 16.41
N LEU A 90 -10.65 1.54 16.79
CA LEU A 90 -9.32 1.61 17.40
C LEU A 90 -9.44 1.41 18.91
N ASP A 91 -8.39 0.89 19.53
CA ASP A 91 -8.36 0.73 20.99
C ASP A 91 -8.08 2.09 21.66
N THR A 92 -9.05 2.63 22.38
CA THR A 92 -8.96 3.93 23.06
C THR A 92 -8.64 3.80 24.55
N SER A 93 -8.18 2.63 25.03
CA SER A 93 -7.89 2.41 26.45
C SER A 93 -6.64 3.14 26.96
N SER A 94 -5.64 3.36 26.11
CA SER A 94 -4.47 4.17 26.42
C SER A 94 -3.87 4.80 25.16
N ALA A 95 -3.04 5.84 25.29
CA ALA A 95 -2.36 6.47 24.16
C ALA A 95 -1.44 5.49 23.41
N GLU A 96 -0.73 4.61 24.13
CA GLU A 96 0.14 3.59 23.53
C GLU A 96 -0.66 2.53 22.76
N ARG A 97 -1.76 2.04 23.33
CA ARG A 97 -2.65 1.07 22.67
C ARG A 97 -3.35 1.67 21.46
N LEU A 98 -3.69 2.95 21.51
CA LEU A 98 -4.25 3.68 20.37
C LEU A 98 -3.24 3.75 19.21
N ALA A 99 -1.98 4.11 19.50
CA ALA A 99 -0.93 4.19 18.50
C ALA A 99 -0.60 2.81 17.89
N SER A 100 -0.50 1.76 18.72
CA SER A 100 -0.21 0.40 18.24
C SER A 100 -1.38 -0.20 17.45
N SER A 101 -2.62 -0.01 17.91
CA SER A 101 -3.84 -0.44 17.22
C SER A 101 -3.99 0.25 15.86
N TYR A 102 -3.67 1.54 15.78
CA TYR A 102 -3.64 2.29 14.52
C TYR A 102 -2.61 1.72 13.54
N LEU A 103 -1.36 1.51 13.98
CA LEU A 103 -0.31 0.95 13.13
C LEU A 103 -0.64 -0.47 12.66
N ALA A 104 -1.15 -1.33 13.55
CA ALA A 104 -1.58 -2.67 13.18
C ALA A 104 -2.69 -2.63 12.12
N THR A 105 -3.69 -1.76 12.30
CA THR A 105 -4.79 -1.57 11.34
C THR A 105 -4.27 -1.06 9.99
N LEU A 106 -3.30 -0.13 10.00
CA LEU A 106 -2.64 0.38 8.80
C LEU A 106 -1.92 -0.74 8.03
N PHE A 107 -1.05 -1.51 8.69
CA PHE A 107 -0.30 -2.58 8.02
C PHE A 107 -1.20 -3.70 7.50
N VAL A 108 -2.23 -4.08 8.26
CA VAL A 108 -3.24 -5.03 7.78
C VAL A 108 -3.94 -4.48 6.54
N GLY A 109 -4.33 -3.20 6.55
CA GLY A 109 -4.98 -2.58 5.39
C GLY A 109 -4.07 -2.51 4.16
N ILE A 110 -2.78 -2.20 4.34
CA ILE A 110 -1.77 -2.25 3.27
C ILE A 110 -1.70 -3.65 2.67
N GLY A 111 -1.55 -4.69 3.50
CA GLY A 111 -1.50 -6.08 3.03
C GLY A 111 -2.77 -6.49 2.28
N ARG A 112 -3.95 -6.05 2.73
CA ARG A 112 -5.22 -6.32 2.02
C ARG A 112 -5.32 -5.62 0.68
N ALA A 113 -4.83 -4.38 0.57
CA ALA A 113 -4.82 -3.63 -0.69
C ALA A 113 -3.87 -4.24 -1.72
N GLU A 114 -2.70 -4.70 -1.28
CA GLU A 114 -1.69 -5.34 -2.15
C GLU A 114 -2.17 -6.63 -2.83
N LEU A 115 -3.10 -7.37 -2.21
CA LEU A 115 -3.59 -8.65 -2.76
C LEU A 115 -4.10 -8.53 -4.19
N ALA A 116 -4.79 -7.44 -4.53
CA ALA A 116 -5.27 -7.18 -5.88
C ALA A 116 -4.12 -7.18 -6.90
N GLY A 117 -3.07 -6.40 -6.63
CA GLY A 117 -1.88 -6.31 -7.48
C GLY A 117 -1.11 -7.62 -7.56
N LEU A 118 -1.00 -8.36 -6.46
CA LEU A 118 -0.28 -9.65 -6.42
C LEU A 118 -1.01 -10.76 -7.18
N VAL A 119 -2.34 -10.86 -7.06
CA VAL A 119 -3.13 -11.84 -7.83
C VAL A 119 -3.07 -11.50 -9.32
N ALA A 120 -3.19 -10.21 -9.67
CA ALA A 120 -3.07 -9.76 -11.05
C ALA A 120 -1.67 -9.97 -11.63
N LEU A 121 -0.61 -9.91 -10.80
CA LEU A 121 0.75 -10.27 -11.19
C LEU A 121 0.83 -11.73 -11.60
N VAL A 122 0.31 -12.64 -10.79
CA VAL A 122 0.22 -14.07 -11.12
C VAL A 122 -0.58 -14.28 -12.41
N GLY A 123 -1.72 -13.58 -12.54
CA GLY A 123 -2.57 -13.65 -13.72
C GLY A 123 -1.88 -13.24 -15.01
N THR A 124 -0.94 -12.30 -14.93
CA THR A 124 -0.16 -11.84 -16.09
C THR A 124 0.72 -12.95 -16.66
N PHE A 125 1.29 -13.79 -15.79
CA PHE A 125 2.06 -14.96 -16.22
C PHE A 125 1.17 -16.09 -16.72
N VAL A 126 0.02 -16.31 -16.10
CA VAL A 126 -0.95 -17.36 -16.49
C VAL A 126 -1.55 -17.06 -17.87
N MET A 127 -1.94 -15.81 -18.12
CA MET A 127 -2.62 -15.39 -19.36
C MET A 127 -1.66 -14.85 -20.43
N GLY A 128 -0.40 -14.63 -20.07
CA GLY A 128 0.61 -14.04 -20.95
C GLY A 128 0.27 -12.62 -21.37
N THR A 129 -0.46 -11.85 -20.55
CA THR A 129 -0.98 -10.53 -20.95
C THR A 129 -0.87 -9.50 -19.83
N LEU A 130 -0.39 -8.30 -20.17
CA LEU A 130 0.00 -7.26 -19.23
C LEU A 130 -1.19 -6.53 -18.59
N TRP A 131 -2.29 -6.38 -19.33
CA TRP A 131 -3.42 -5.55 -18.89
C TRP A 131 -4.04 -6.05 -17.57
N ILE A 132 -3.97 -7.36 -17.28
CA ILE A 132 -4.45 -7.92 -16.02
C ILE A 132 -3.69 -7.29 -14.86
N TYR A 133 -2.36 -7.23 -14.93
CA TYR A 133 -1.55 -6.54 -13.93
C TYR A 133 -1.96 -5.08 -13.76
N LEU A 134 -2.17 -4.37 -14.87
CA LEU A 134 -2.52 -2.94 -14.83
C LEU A 134 -3.84 -2.70 -14.09
N VAL A 135 -4.84 -3.55 -14.30
CA VAL A 135 -6.12 -3.46 -13.59
C VAL A 135 -5.93 -3.69 -12.09
N GLY A 136 -5.31 -4.80 -11.70
CA GLY A 136 -5.07 -5.09 -10.28
C GLY A 136 -4.14 -4.08 -9.60
N MET A 137 -3.18 -3.51 -10.34
CA MET A 137 -2.31 -2.42 -9.88
C MET A 137 -3.13 -1.18 -9.54
N VAL A 138 -4.04 -0.76 -10.43
CA VAL A 138 -4.92 0.40 -10.17
C VAL A 138 -5.79 0.14 -8.94
N VAL A 139 -6.36 -1.06 -8.81
CA VAL A 139 -7.16 -1.44 -7.65
C VAL A 139 -6.33 -1.42 -6.36
N ALA A 140 -5.13 -1.98 -6.38
CA ALA A 140 -4.20 -1.96 -5.25
C ALA A 140 -3.83 -0.52 -4.86
N ILE A 141 -3.52 0.35 -5.83
CA ILE A 141 -3.24 1.77 -5.58
C ILE A 141 -4.45 2.45 -4.93
N ILE A 142 -5.66 2.23 -5.43
CA ILE A 142 -6.88 2.77 -4.82
C ILE A 142 -7.01 2.28 -3.37
N GLY A 143 -6.85 0.98 -3.13
CA GLY A 143 -6.88 0.40 -1.78
C GLY A 143 -5.82 1.04 -0.85
N LEU A 144 -4.60 1.22 -1.34
CA LEU A 144 -3.51 1.85 -0.59
C LEU A 144 -3.80 3.32 -0.30
N LEU A 145 -4.34 4.08 -1.25
CA LEU A 145 -4.74 5.47 -1.05
C LEU A 145 -5.85 5.62 0.00
N LEU A 146 -6.75 4.63 0.10
CA LEU A 146 -7.81 4.62 1.10
C LEU A 146 -7.30 4.32 2.52
N VAL A 147 -6.22 3.57 2.68
CA VAL A 147 -5.66 3.18 4.00
C VAL A 147 -4.48 4.08 4.40
N GLY A 148 -3.79 4.67 3.43
CA GLY A 148 -2.52 5.36 3.64
C GLY A 148 -2.59 6.47 4.69
N PRO A 149 -1.44 6.79 5.35
CA PRO A 149 -1.34 7.78 6.42
C PRO A 149 -1.44 9.23 5.91
N THR A 150 -2.54 9.54 5.22
CA THR A 150 -2.86 10.86 4.66
C THR A 150 -3.52 11.74 5.71
N ARG A 151 -3.44 13.07 5.53
CA ARG A 151 -4.08 14.01 6.46
C ARG A 151 -5.59 13.77 6.60
N ARG A 152 -6.26 13.44 5.49
CA ARG A 152 -7.70 13.15 5.44
C ARG A 152 -8.06 11.89 6.23
N GLU A 153 -7.30 10.81 6.08
CA GLU A 153 -7.56 9.57 6.82
C GLU A 153 -7.29 9.76 8.32
N ILE A 154 -6.24 10.48 8.70
CA ILE A 154 -5.96 10.79 10.12
C ILE A 154 -7.10 11.62 10.73
N ALA A 155 -7.59 12.65 10.03
CA ALA A 155 -8.73 13.45 10.47
C ALA A 155 -9.99 12.58 10.65
N ARG A 156 -10.30 11.73 9.65
CA ARG A 156 -11.41 10.77 9.74
C ARG A 156 -11.27 9.84 10.95
N ARG A 157 -10.07 9.32 11.23
CA ARG A 157 -9.84 8.46 12.40
C ARG A 157 -9.97 9.22 13.72
N GLN A 158 -9.58 10.49 13.76
CA GLN A 158 -9.79 11.34 14.92
C GLN A 158 -11.29 11.60 15.18
N GLU A 159 -12.09 11.83 14.13
CA GLU A 159 -13.56 11.93 14.23
C GLU A 159 -14.17 10.63 14.75
N GLN A 160 -13.69 9.46 14.29
CA GLN A 160 -14.14 8.16 14.80
C GLN A 160 -13.83 7.95 16.29
N ILE A 161 -12.67 8.42 16.76
CA ILE A 161 -12.28 8.35 18.19
C ILE A 161 -13.15 9.28 19.02
N ALA A 162 -13.40 10.51 18.53
CA ALA A 162 -14.29 11.46 19.18
C ALA A 162 -15.73 10.94 19.26
N ALA A 163 -16.22 10.31 18.19
CA ALA A 163 -17.55 9.67 18.15
C ALA A 163 -17.65 8.44 19.09
N GLN A 164 -16.53 7.85 19.50
CA GLN A 164 -16.48 6.80 20.53
C GLN A 164 -16.46 7.38 21.96
N GLY A 165 -16.48 8.71 22.11
CA GLY A 165 -16.44 9.38 23.41
C GLY A 165 -15.05 9.48 24.04
N SER A 166 -13.98 9.18 23.29
CA SER A 166 -12.62 9.24 23.83
C SER A 166 -12.00 10.64 23.63
N PRO A 167 -11.41 11.25 24.68
CA PRO A 167 -10.71 12.52 24.57
C PRO A 167 -9.29 12.38 23.98
N LEU A 168 -8.86 11.17 23.62
CA LEU A 168 -7.50 10.92 23.14
C LEU A 168 -7.27 11.52 21.75
N SER A 169 -6.13 12.21 21.60
CA SER A 169 -5.64 12.68 20.31
C SER A 169 -4.70 11.63 19.69
N LEU A 170 -5.05 11.16 18.50
CA LEU A 170 -4.23 10.22 17.73
C LEU A 170 -2.87 10.81 17.36
N GLY A 171 -2.84 12.10 17.03
CA GLY A 171 -1.60 12.82 16.75
C GLY A 171 -0.69 12.91 17.99
N ALA A 172 -1.27 13.24 19.15
CA ALA A 172 -0.53 13.28 20.41
C ALA A 172 -0.04 11.87 20.82
N ALA A 173 -0.85 10.83 20.64
CA ALA A 173 -0.47 9.45 20.93
C ALA A 173 0.70 8.95 20.07
N LEU A 174 0.68 9.27 18.77
CA LEU A 174 1.77 8.93 17.85
C LEU A 174 3.08 9.66 18.21
N MET A 175 2.98 10.91 18.69
CA MET A 175 4.14 11.68 19.17
C MET A 175 4.62 11.26 20.57
N ALA A 176 3.72 10.96 21.51
CA ALA A 176 4.04 10.56 22.87
C ALA A 176 4.69 9.17 22.94
N SER A 177 4.34 8.26 22.02
CA SER A 177 5.05 6.96 21.90
C SER A 177 6.55 7.09 21.58
N ARG A 178 7.05 8.30 21.28
CA ARG A 178 8.47 8.65 21.12
C ARG A 178 9.22 8.76 22.45
N SER A 179 8.57 9.17 23.54
CA SER A 179 9.26 9.51 24.80
C SER A 179 9.51 8.30 25.71
N LEU A 180 8.81 7.19 25.50
CA LEU A 180 8.94 5.96 26.29
C LEU A 180 9.94 4.95 25.70
N GLY A 181 10.59 5.29 24.59
CA GLY A 181 11.64 4.49 23.95
C GLY A 181 13.06 4.92 24.29
N ARG A 182 13.25 5.63 25.42
CA ARG A 182 14.57 5.87 26.03
C ARG A 182 14.68 5.09 27.32
#